data_AF-A0A7H9E997-F1
#
_entry.id   AF-A0A7H9E997-F1
#
_cell.length_a   1.000
_cell.length_b   1.000
_cell.length_c   1.000
_cell.angle_alpha   90.00
_cell.angle_beta   90.00
_cell.angle_gamma   90.00
#
_symmetry.space_group_name_H-M   'P 1'
#
loop_
_entity.id
_entity.type
_entity.pdbx_description
1 polymer ?
#
loop_
_entity_poly.entity_id
_entity_poly.type
_entity_poly.pdbx_seq_one_letter_code
_entity_poly.pdbx_strand_id
1 'polypeptide(L)' 'MADKAAIQVEVQQAIAQVLMRIYDPHFSEHSYGFRPNRSAHDAIEQVLEYLDDGY' A
#
# COMPACT_ATOMS: atom_id res chain seq x y z
N MET A 1 -5.61 29.62 12.45
CA MET A 1 -4.29 29.13 12.01
C MET A 1 -4.23 27.60 11.93
N ALA A 2 -5.17 26.85 12.51
CA ALA A 2 -5.53 25.52 12.03
C ALA A 2 -6.65 25.69 11.00
N ASP A 3 -6.39 25.75 9.68
CA ASP A 3 -7.53 25.83 8.73
C ASP A 3 -7.29 25.67 7.21
N LYS A 4 -6.12 25.27 6.71
CA LYS A 4 -5.98 25.08 5.25
C LYS A 4 -5.20 23.84 4.87
N ALA A 5 -4.07 23.62 5.53
CA ALA A 5 -3.29 22.40 5.35
C ALA A 5 -4.05 21.15 5.82
N ALA A 6 -4.78 21.25 6.95
CA ALA A 6 -5.64 20.17 7.43
C ALA A 6 -6.68 19.78 6.36
N ILE A 7 -7.47 20.74 5.89
CA ILE A 7 -8.49 20.52 4.84
C ILE A 7 -7.91 19.84 3.61
N GLN A 8 -6.71 20.27 3.17
CA GLN A 8 -6.04 19.63 2.03
C GLN A 8 -5.69 18.17 2.32
N VAL A 9 -5.15 17.86 3.51
CA VAL A 9 -4.86 16.49 3.93
C VAL A 9 -6.14 15.66 3.99
N GLU A 10 -7.23 16.17 4.57
CA GLU A 10 -8.50 15.44 4.65
C GLU A 10 -9.09 15.13 3.26
N VAL A 11 -9.05 16.09 2.33
CA VAL A 11 -9.51 15.88 0.95
C VAL A 11 -8.65 14.82 0.24
N GLN A 12 -7.32 14.89 0.39
CA GLN A 12 -6.42 13.90 -0.21
C GLN A 12 -6.65 12.49 0.38
N GLN A 13 -6.90 12.39 1.70
CA GLN A 13 -7.22 11.12 2.34
C GLN A 13 -8.55 10.53 1.85
N ALA A 14 -9.58 11.36 1.67
CA ALA A 14 -10.86 10.91 1.12
C ALA A 14 -10.72 10.37 -0.31
N ILE A 15 -9.96 11.07 -1.16
CA ILE A 15 -9.64 10.61 -2.52
C ILE A 15 -8.87 9.28 -2.45
N ALA A 16 -7.83 9.20 -1.61
CA ALA A 16 -7.03 7.99 -1.47
C ALA A 16 -7.86 6.78 -1.03
N GLN A 17 -8.82 6.93 -0.12
CA GLN A 17 -9.71 5.84 0.31
C GLN A 17 -10.54 5.27 -0.85
N VAL A 18 -11.07 6.13 -1.72
CA VAL A 18 -11.83 5.70 -2.91
C VAL A 18 -10.89 5.02 -3.92
N LEU A 19 -9.75 5.64 -4.20
CA LEU A 19 -8.79 5.11 -5.17
C LEU A 19 -8.20 3.77 -4.73
N MET A 20 -7.86 3.61 -3.45
CA MET A 20 -7.35 2.33 -2.91
C MET A 20 -8.37 1.21 -3.11
N ARG A 21 -9.66 1.43 -2.86
CA ARG A 21 -10.69 0.41 -3.09
C ARG A 21 -10.78 -0.04 -4.56
N ILE A 22 -10.51 0.88 -5.49
CA ILE A 22 -10.59 0.62 -6.93
C ILE A 22 -9.31 -0.07 -7.42
N TYR A 23 -8.14 0.44 -7.03
CA TYR A 23 -6.86 0.01 -7.60
C TYR A 23 -6.18 -1.12 -6.84
N ASP A 24 -6.43 -1.29 -5.53
CA ASP A 24 -5.78 -2.34 -4.74
C ASP A 24 -5.94 -3.76 -5.33
N PRO A 25 -7.13 -4.17 -5.81
CA PRO A 25 -7.31 -5.49 -6.44
C PRO A 25 -6.62 -5.66 -7.80
N HIS A 26 -6.10 -4.57 -8.39
CA HIS A 26 -5.43 -4.59 -9.69
C HIS A 26 -3.91 -4.51 -9.56
N PHE A 27 -3.37 -4.26 -8.37
CA PHE A 27 -1.93 -4.33 -8.15
C PHE A 27 -1.45 -5.78 -8.22
N SER A 28 -0.17 -5.94 -8.58
CA SER A 28 0.51 -7.24 -8.49
C SER A 28 0.42 -7.80 -7.08
N GLU A 29 0.31 -9.11 -6.95
CA GLU A 29 0.44 -9.79 -5.65
C GLU A 29 1.82 -9.55 -5.00
N HIS A 30 2.85 -9.30 -5.82
CA HIS A 30 4.21 -8.94 -5.39
C HIS A 30 4.37 -7.44 -5.08
N SER A 31 3.28 -6.68 -5.00
CA SER A 31 3.27 -5.29 -4.59
C SER A 31 2.89 -5.18 -3.12
N TYR A 32 3.79 -4.62 -2.30
CA TYR A 32 3.66 -4.59 -0.84
C TYR A 32 3.57 -3.18 -0.26
N GLY A 33 4.07 -2.17 -0.97
CA GLY A 33 4.17 -0.80 -0.46
C GLY A 33 2.82 -0.10 -0.36
N PHE A 34 2.53 0.49 0.80
CA PHE A 34 1.35 1.32 1.05
C PHE A 34 0.00 0.64 0.77
N ARG A 35 -0.06 -0.69 0.90
CA ARG A 35 -1.27 -1.48 0.66
C ARG A 35 -1.88 -1.98 1.97
N PRO A 36 -3.22 -2.05 2.08
CA PRO A 36 -3.88 -2.63 3.24
C PRO A 36 -3.50 -4.10 3.39
N ASN A 37 -3.18 -4.52 4.62
CA ASN A 37 -2.79 -5.91 4.94
C ASN A 37 -1.60 -6.44 4.13
N ARG A 38 -0.68 -5.55 3.75
CA ARG A 38 0.61 -5.90 3.18
C ARG A 38 1.69 -5.10 3.91
N SER A 39 2.84 -5.72 4.14
CA SER A 39 3.92 -5.13 4.91
C SER A 39 5.29 -5.37 4.25
N ALA A 40 6.31 -4.65 4.74
CA ALA A 40 7.69 -4.90 4.34
C ALA A 40 8.17 -6.30 4.77
N HIS A 41 7.63 -6.85 5.86
CA HIS A 41 7.97 -8.21 6.29
C HIS A 41 7.47 -9.25 5.29
N ASP A 42 6.24 -9.11 4.79
CA ASP A 42 5.67 -10.01 3.78
C ASP A 42 6.51 -10.02 2.50
N ALA A 43 7.07 -8.85 2.12
CA ALA A 43 7.96 -8.74 0.98
C ALA A 43 9.29 -9.48 1.21
N ILE A 44 9.85 -9.40 2.43
CA ILE A 44 11.07 -10.12 2.79
C ILE A 44 10.82 -11.62 2.87
N GLU A 45 9.70 -12.04 3.44
CA GLU A 45 9.31 -13.46 3.55
C GLU A 45 9.23 -14.10 2.15
N GLN A 46 8.57 -13.45 1.19
CA GLN A 46 8.53 -13.95 -0.18
C GLN A 46 9.92 -14.02 -0.83
N VAL A 47 10.82 -13.08 -0.56
CA VAL A 47 12.20 -13.14 -1.07
C VAL A 47 12.93 -14.35 -0.50
N LEU A 48 12.74 -14.66 0.78
CA LEU A 48 13.33 -15.83 1.43
C LEU A 48 12.78 -17.13 0.83
N GLU A 49 11.48 -17.21 0.59
CA GLU A 49 10.86 -18.36 -0.09
C GLU A 49 11.48 -18.60 -1.47
N TYR A 50 11.70 -17.55 -2.27
CA TYR A 50 12.35 -17.68 -3.57
C TYR A 50 13.78 -18.19 -3.49
N LEU A 51 14.55 -17.71 -2.51
CA LEU A 51 15.92 -18.18 -2.28
C LEU A 51 15.94 -19.66 -1.86
N ASP A 52 14.99 -20.08 -1.02
CA ASP A 52 14.87 -21.48 -0.57
C ASP A 52 14.42 -22.42 -1.69
N ASP A 53 13.56 -21.93 -2.59
CA ASP A 53 13.13 -22.66 -3.81
C ASP A 53 14.20 -22.69 -4.91
N GLY A 54 15.32 -21.97 -4.73
CA GLY A 54 16.48 -21.97 -5.63
C GLY A 54 16.38 -21.02 -6.82
N TYR A 55 15.60 -19.94 -6.70
CA TYR A 55 15.55 -18.83 -7.66
C TYR A 55 16.64 -17.78 -7.41
#